data_AF-A0A1H8EDW8-F1
#
_entry.id   AF-A0A1H8EDW8-F1
#
_cell.length_a   1.000
_cell.length_b   1.000
_cell.length_c   1.000
_cell.angle_alpha   90.00
_cell.angle_beta   90.00
_cell.angle_gamma   90.00
#
_symmetry.space_group_name_H-M   'P 1'
#
loop_
_entity.id
_entity.type
_entity.pdbx_description
1 polymer ?
#
loop_
_entity_poly.entity_id
_entity_poly.type
_entity_poly.pdbx_seq_one_letter_code
_entity_poly.pdbx_strand_id
1 'polypeptide(L)'
;MRFFQFDRSLISFDERADAEQVERCLLSMQRAEEDFRSSLDLYNYAFRRKRGGSVPYESKRMVQWMKIAGRNGAIAANSFSQMTIIINGADLPSVRGEWNADAKKKARRLFQCEFPDILAIRASAAHPEELGTNPAERMKHRLKQPVSLSGVLQAAAGTFVSDHLSAYDSKLVYNATYNGVMVGYELSEPKADALSRAVDLYFNAFLPVGQEA
;
A
#
# COMPACT_ATOMS: atom_id res chain seq x y z
N MET A 1 -10.40 -16.43 0.09
CA MET A 1 -11.16 -15.31 -0.51
C MET A 1 -12.59 -15.32 0.01
N ARG A 2 -13.08 -14.21 0.59
CA ARG A 2 -14.47 -14.06 1.04
C ARG A 2 -15.25 -13.29 -0.01
N PHE A 3 -16.50 -13.68 -0.22
CA PHE A 3 -17.40 -12.98 -1.13
C PHE A 3 -18.41 -12.18 -0.32
N PHE A 4 -18.63 -10.93 -0.72
CA PHE A 4 -19.65 -10.07 -0.16
C PHE A 4 -20.46 -9.47 -1.30
N GLN A 5 -21.77 -9.49 -1.15
CA GLN A 5 -22.69 -8.86 -2.08
C GLN A 5 -23.84 -8.25 -1.30
N PHE A 6 -24.18 -7.01 -1.61
CA PHE A 6 -25.34 -6.37 -1.02
C PHE A 6 -26.65 -6.99 -1.54
N ASP A 7 -27.65 -7.02 -0.68
CA ASP A 7 -29.02 -7.35 -1.10
C ASP A 7 -29.55 -6.25 -2.04
N ARG A 8 -29.71 -6.60 -3.31
CA ARG A 8 -30.19 -5.69 -4.36
C ARG A 8 -31.64 -5.24 -4.15
N SER A 9 -32.41 -5.93 -3.30
CA SER A 9 -33.77 -5.53 -2.95
C SER A 9 -33.80 -4.34 -1.98
N LEU A 10 -32.72 -4.12 -1.22
CA LEU A 10 -32.59 -3.03 -0.25
C LEU A 10 -31.92 -1.78 -0.83
N ILE A 11 -31.36 -1.87 -2.04
CA ILE A 11 -30.61 -0.76 -2.67
C ILE A 11 -31.45 -0.13 -3.77
N SER A 12 -31.60 1.19 -3.70
CA SER A 12 -32.23 2.01 -4.75
C SER A 12 -31.49 1.86 -6.09
N PHE A 13 -32.18 2.06 -7.22
CA PHE A 13 -31.56 1.86 -8.54
C PHE A 13 -30.29 2.72 -8.74
N ASP A 14 -30.34 3.97 -8.28
CA ASP A 14 -29.26 4.94 -8.45
C ASP A 14 -28.02 4.62 -7.59
N GLU A 15 -28.19 3.87 -6.51
CA GLU A 15 -27.11 3.45 -5.59
C GLU A 15 -26.39 2.15 -6.04
N ARG A 16 -26.93 1.42 -7.02
CA ARG A 16 -26.40 0.09 -7.40
C ARG A 16 -24.97 0.14 -7.91
N ALA A 17 -24.62 1.19 -8.65
CA ALA A 17 -23.26 1.36 -9.18
C ALA A 17 -22.22 1.53 -8.05
N ASP A 18 -22.55 2.32 -7.04
CA ASP A 18 -21.70 2.53 -5.86
C ASP A 18 -21.62 1.25 -5.00
N ALA A 19 -22.73 0.52 -4.86
CA ALA A 19 -22.76 -0.75 -4.15
C ALA A 19 -21.86 -1.81 -4.81
N GLU A 20 -21.97 -1.96 -6.13
CA GLU A 20 -21.07 -2.82 -6.92
C GLU A 20 -19.61 -2.38 -6.82
N GLN A 21 -19.37 -1.07 -6.81
CA GLN A 21 -18.02 -0.54 -6.64
C GLN A 21 -17.43 -0.91 -5.29
N VAL A 22 -18.21 -0.79 -4.20
CA VAL A 22 -17.80 -1.22 -2.85
C VAL A 22 -17.50 -2.72 -2.81
N GLU A 23 -18.36 -3.57 -3.40
CA GLU A 23 -18.15 -5.02 -3.47
C GLU A 23 -16.84 -5.38 -4.20
N ARG A 24 -16.60 -4.74 -5.36
CA ARG A 24 -15.34 -4.89 -6.10
C ARG A 24 -14.15 -4.44 -5.28
N CYS A 25 -14.26 -3.30 -4.58
CA CYS A 25 -13.20 -2.79 -3.72
C CYS A 25 -12.89 -3.76 -2.57
N LEU A 26 -13.89 -4.38 -1.92
CA LEU A 26 -13.67 -5.38 -0.87
C LEU A 26 -12.89 -6.60 -1.39
N LEU A 27 -13.24 -7.12 -2.57
CA LEU A 27 -12.48 -8.19 -3.22
C LEU A 27 -11.05 -7.76 -3.57
N SER A 28 -10.88 -6.54 -4.09
CA SER A 28 -9.56 -5.98 -4.39
C SER A 28 -8.71 -5.78 -3.15
N MET A 29 -9.30 -5.49 -1.98
CA MET A 29 -8.57 -5.38 -0.72
C MET A 29 -8.01 -6.73 -0.25
N GLN A 30 -8.76 -7.82 -0.44
CA GLN A 30 -8.24 -9.16 -0.16
C GLN A 30 -7.05 -9.49 -1.05
N ARG A 31 -7.15 -9.23 -2.35
CA ARG A 31 -6.05 -9.44 -3.28
C ARG A 31 -4.83 -8.59 -2.92
N ALA A 32 -5.03 -7.33 -2.55
CA ALA A 32 -3.95 -6.46 -2.11
C ALA A 32 -3.26 -6.98 -0.83
N GLU A 33 -4.02 -7.57 0.09
CA GLU A 33 -3.46 -8.22 1.29
C GLU A 33 -2.66 -9.49 0.92
N GLU A 34 -3.20 -10.34 0.04
CA GLU A 34 -2.51 -11.53 -0.48
C GLU A 34 -1.23 -11.18 -1.25
N ASP A 35 -1.25 -10.11 -2.07
CA ASP A 35 -0.09 -9.60 -2.80
C ASP A 35 0.99 -9.05 -1.85
N PHE A 36 0.58 -8.41 -0.75
CA PHE A 36 1.50 -7.93 0.28
C PHE A 36 2.19 -9.11 0.99
N ARG A 37 1.43 -10.14 1.38
CA ARG A 37 1.97 -11.38 1.96
C ARG A 37 2.91 -12.10 1.01
N SER A 38 2.53 -12.23 -0.26
CA SER A 38 3.38 -12.82 -1.30
C SER A 38 4.70 -12.06 -1.47
N SER A 39 4.66 -10.73 -1.35
CA SER A 39 5.87 -9.88 -1.37
C SER A 39 6.75 -10.14 -0.15
N LEU A 40 6.16 -10.29 1.04
CA LEU A 40 6.87 -10.64 2.26
C LEU A 40 7.51 -12.04 2.17
N ASP A 41 6.82 -13.02 1.60
CA ASP A 41 7.35 -14.37 1.38
C ASP A 41 8.54 -14.36 0.42
N LEU A 42 8.45 -13.59 -0.67
CA LEU A 42 9.56 -13.39 -1.59
C LEU A 42 10.76 -12.76 -0.89
N TYR A 43 10.52 -11.76 -0.03
CA TYR A 43 11.57 -11.14 0.78
C TYR A 43 12.25 -12.17 1.69
N ASN A 44 11.46 -12.89 2.49
CA ASN A 44 11.93 -13.89 3.44
C ASN A 44 12.72 -15.01 2.75
N TYR A 45 12.29 -15.43 1.56
CA TYR A 45 13.03 -16.37 0.73
C TYR A 45 14.37 -15.81 0.28
N ALA A 46 14.37 -14.63 -0.36
CA ALA A 46 15.57 -14.01 -0.91
C ALA A 46 16.61 -13.69 0.19
N PHE A 47 16.14 -13.20 1.34
CA PHE A 47 16.96 -12.87 2.48
C PHE A 47 17.65 -14.10 3.08
N ARG A 48 16.89 -15.19 3.34
CA ARG A 48 17.44 -16.45 3.84
C ARG A 48 18.47 -17.05 2.89
N ARG A 49 18.18 -17.05 1.59
CA ARG A 49 19.08 -17.56 0.55
C ARG A 49 20.39 -16.76 0.49
N LYS A 50 20.31 -15.43 0.61
CA LYS A 50 21.48 -14.55 0.67
C LYS A 50 22.36 -14.83 1.89
N ARG A 51 21.77 -15.03 3.08
CA ARG A 51 22.51 -15.34 4.32
C ARG A 51 23.16 -16.72 4.31
N GLY A 52 22.56 -17.70 3.63
CA GLY A 52 23.04 -19.09 3.57
C GLY A 52 24.31 -19.34 2.74
N GLY A 53 25.11 -18.32 2.45
CA GLY A 53 26.40 -18.49 1.75
C GLY A 53 26.32 -18.58 0.22
N SER A 54 25.33 -17.93 -0.40
CA SER A 54 25.19 -17.88 -1.86
C SER A 54 26.44 -17.32 -2.56
N VAL A 55 26.80 -17.88 -3.73
CA VAL A 55 27.93 -17.37 -4.54
C VAL A 55 27.70 -15.89 -4.94
N PRO A 56 28.75 -15.09 -5.24
CA PRO A 56 28.61 -13.64 -5.42
C PRO A 56 27.54 -13.20 -6.42
N TYR A 57 27.38 -13.94 -7.51
CA TYR A 57 26.35 -13.69 -8.52
C TYR A 57 24.93 -13.91 -7.98
N GLU A 58 24.70 -15.00 -7.24
CA GLU A 58 23.42 -15.28 -6.60
C GLU A 58 23.09 -14.24 -5.53
N SER A 59 24.09 -13.80 -4.75
CA SER A 59 23.90 -12.74 -3.75
C SER A 59 23.38 -11.44 -4.38
N LYS A 60 23.93 -11.03 -5.54
CA LYS A 60 23.42 -9.88 -6.31
C LYS A 60 21.98 -10.09 -6.76
N ARG A 61 21.65 -11.29 -7.25
CA ARG A 61 20.28 -11.64 -7.68
C ARG A 61 19.29 -11.57 -6.50
N MET A 62 19.66 -12.11 -5.34
CA MET A 62 18.82 -12.06 -4.14
C MET A 62 18.58 -10.63 -3.68
N VAL A 63 19.57 -9.74 -3.78
CA VAL A 63 19.36 -8.30 -3.49
C VAL A 63 18.33 -7.67 -4.43
N GLN A 64 18.33 -8.03 -5.72
CA GLN A 64 17.29 -7.54 -6.65
C GLN A 64 15.91 -8.11 -6.31
N TRP A 65 15.83 -9.36 -5.87
CA TRP A 65 14.55 -9.96 -5.44
C TRP A 65 14.00 -9.29 -4.18
N MET A 66 14.84 -8.97 -3.21
CA MET A 66 14.44 -8.16 -2.04
C MET A 66 13.95 -6.77 -2.46
N LYS A 67 14.56 -6.15 -3.48
CA LYS A 67 14.08 -4.87 -4.06
C LYS A 67 12.69 -5.01 -4.68
N ILE A 68 12.48 -6.06 -5.48
CA ILE A 68 11.19 -6.35 -6.11
C ILE A 68 10.12 -6.57 -5.05
N ALA A 69 10.41 -7.38 -4.01
CA ALA A 69 9.51 -7.58 -2.87
C ALA A 69 9.14 -6.25 -2.20
N GLY A 70 10.13 -5.42 -1.88
CA GLY A 70 9.90 -4.11 -1.27
C GLY A 70 9.10 -3.14 -2.16
N ARG A 71 9.15 -3.24 -3.48
CA ARG A 71 8.32 -2.43 -4.37
C ARG A 71 6.90 -2.96 -4.47
N ASN A 72 6.75 -4.27 -4.66
CA ASN A 72 5.45 -4.93 -4.78
C ASN A 72 4.63 -4.78 -3.49
N GLY A 73 5.25 -4.92 -2.31
CA GLY A 73 4.58 -4.66 -1.03
C GLY A 73 4.06 -3.22 -0.92
N ALA A 74 4.81 -2.25 -1.43
CA ALA A 74 4.39 -0.84 -1.41
C ALA A 74 3.20 -0.59 -2.35
N ILE A 75 3.23 -1.20 -3.54
CA ILE A 75 2.14 -1.14 -4.52
C ILE A 75 0.88 -1.76 -3.92
N ALA A 76 1.00 -2.94 -3.31
CA ALA A 76 -0.11 -3.65 -2.68
C ALA A 76 -0.75 -2.82 -1.55
N ALA A 77 0.05 -2.31 -0.60
CA ALA A 77 -0.46 -1.46 0.48
C ALA A 77 -1.05 -0.14 -0.04
N ASN A 78 -0.49 0.46 -1.08
CA ASN A 78 -1.11 1.63 -1.70
C ASN A 78 -2.44 1.28 -2.40
N SER A 79 -2.52 0.16 -3.13
CA SER A 79 -3.77 -0.30 -3.75
C SER A 79 -4.86 -0.48 -2.69
N PHE A 80 -4.51 -1.05 -1.54
CA PHE A 80 -5.38 -1.11 -0.36
C PHE A 80 -5.85 0.30 0.05
N SER A 81 -4.94 1.27 0.19
CA SER A 81 -5.29 2.67 0.49
C SER A 81 -6.28 3.25 -0.50
N GLN A 82 -6.13 3.00 -1.80
CA GLN A 82 -7.07 3.51 -2.81
C GLN A 82 -8.48 2.92 -2.63
N MET A 83 -8.57 1.61 -2.34
CA MET A 83 -9.86 0.98 -2.04
C MET A 83 -10.49 1.57 -0.77
N THR A 84 -9.70 1.86 0.27
CA THR A 84 -10.24 2.53 1.47
C THR A 84 -10.83 3.90 1.15
N ILE A 85 -10.22 4.67 0.23
CA ILE A 85 -10.73 5.99 -0.16
C ILE A 85 -12.07 5.84 -0.88
N ILE A 86 -12.16 4.91 -1.84
CA ILE A 86 -13.39 4.65 -2.61
C ILE A 86 -14.52 4.18 -1.68
N ILE A 87 -14.26 3.18 -0.85
CA ILE A 87 -15.24 2.63 0.10
C ILE A 87 -15.73 3.70 1.10
N ASN A 88 -14.84 4.57 1.55
CA ASN A 88 -15.21 5.65 2.47
C ASN A 88 -15.94 6.82 1.78
N GLY A 89 -15.78 6.97 0.47
CA GLY A 89 -16.45 7.99 -0.33
C GLY A 89 -17.78 7.57 -0.95
N ALA A 90 -18.08 6.27 -0.99
CA ALA A 90 -19.34 5.74 -1.53
C ALA A 90 -20.55 6.25 -0.73
N ASP A 91 -21.60 6.69 -1.43
CA ASP A 91 -22.83 7.21 -0.83
C ASP A 91 -23.99 6.23 -1.06
N LEU A 92 -24.29 5.42 -0.05
CA LEU A 92 -25.34 4.40 -0.09
C LEU A 92 -26.35 4.64 1.03
N PRO A 93 -27.20 5.69 0.94
CA PRO A 93 -28.14 6.03 2.00
C PRO A 93 -29.15 4.93 2.31
N SER A 94 -29.55 4.11 1.33
CA SER A 94 -30.55 3.04 1.53
C SER A 94 -30.10 1.97 2.52
N VAL A 95 -28.78 1.71 2.59
CA VAL A 95 -28.19 0.67 3.46
C VAL A 95 -27.29 1.25 4.56
N ARG A 96 -27.19 2.58 4.66
CA ARG A 96 -26.33 3.27 5.65
C ARG A 96 -26.65 2.88 7.09
N GLY A 97 -27.92 2.61 7.39
CA GLY A 97 -28.39 2.19 8.71
C GLY A 97 -27.99 0.76 9.10
N GLU A 98 -27.63 -0.08 8.12
CA GLU A 98 -27.23 -1.47 8.37
C GLU A 98 -25.72 -1.62 8.57
N TRP A 99 -24.93 -0.62 8.18
CA TRP A 99 -23.48 -0.71 8.26
C TRP A 99 -22.95 -0.45 9.66
N ASN A 100 -21.94 -1.22 10.04
CA ASN A 100 -21.19 -0.98 11.26
C ASN A 100 -20.17 0.15 11.04
N ALA A 101 -20.61 1.40 11.25
CA ALA A 101 -19.79 2.61 11.12
C ALA A 101 -18.54 2.58 12.02
N ASP A 102 -18.63 1.94 13.19
CA ASP A 102 -17.49 1.79 14.10
C ASP A 102 -16.44 0.83 13.56
N ALA A 103 -16.84 -0.29 12.95
CA ALA A 103 -15.93 -1.21 12.29
C ALA A 103 -15.20 -0.52 11.12
N LYS A 104 -15.94 0.23 10.27
CA LYS A 104 -15.36 1.03 9.18
C LYS A 104 -14.33 2.04 9.68
N LYS A 105 -14.66 2.76 10.76
CA LYS A 105 -13.76 3.75 11.40
C LYS A 105 -12.52 3.08 12.00
N LYS A 106 -12.68 1.93 12.67
CA LYS A 106 -11.57 1.14 13.22
C LYS A 106 -10.65 0.64 12.11
N ALA A 107 -11.19 0.12 11.01
CA ALA A 107 -10.43 -0.36 9.86
C ALA A 107 -9.57 0.75 9.25
N ARG A 108 -10.18 1.91 8.99
CA ARG A 108 -9.48 3.10 8.46
C ARG A 108 -8.36 3.54 9.39
N ARG A 109 -8.63 3.65 10.69
CA ARG A 109 -7.64 4.09 11.67
C ARG A 109 -6.47 3.09 11.78
N LEU A 110 -6.76 1.80 11.83
CA LEU A 110 -5.74 0.75 11.85
C LEU A 110 -4.81 0.88 10.65
N PHE A 111 -5.36 0.97 9.44
CA PHE A 111 -4.56 1.13 8.23
C PHE A 111 -3.72 2.41 8.25
N GLN A 112 -4.31 3.56 8.59
CA GLN A 112 -3.59 4.84 8.61
C GLN A 112 -2.47 4.89 9.65
N CYS A 113 -2.66 4.27 10.82
CA CYS A 113 -1.62 4.17 11.84
C CYS A 113 -0.47 3.26 11.38
N GLU A 114 -0.77 2.19 10.67
CA GLU A 114 0.22 1.21 10.24
C GLU A 114 0.94 1.63 8.94
N PHE A 115 0.30 2.44 8.10
CA PHE A 115 0.79 2.86 6.79
C PHE A 115 0.67 4.38 6.58
N PRO A 116 1.27 5.22 7.45
CA PRO A 116 1.05 6.67 7.44
C PRO A 116 1.51 7.35 6.14
N ASP A 117 2.61 6.86 5.55
CA ASP A 117 3.26 7.52 4.40
C ASP A 117 2.99 6.82 3.06
N ILE A 118 2.07 5.85 3.01
CA ILE A 118 1.97 4.92 1.87
C ILE A 118 1.66 5.61 0.53
N LEU A 119 0.90 6.70 0.56
CA LEU A 119 0.59 7.49 -0.62
C LEU A 119 1.84 8.15 -1.22
N ALA A 120 2.72 8.68 -0.37
CA ALA A 120 3.99 9.28 -0.79
C ALA A 120 4.97 8.20 -1.28
N ILE A 121 4.95 7.03 -0.64
CA ILE A 121 5.83 5.92 -0.98
C ILE A 121 5.49 5.35 -2.35
N ARG A 122 4.22 5.23 -2.73
CA ARG A 122 3.87 4.77 -4.09
C ARG A 122 4.50 5.65 -5.16
N ALA A 123 4.44 6.98 -4.99
CA ALA A 123 5.08 7.91 -5.92
C ALA A 123 6.60 7.71 -6.01
N SER A 124 7.23 7.25 -4.92
CA SER A 124 8.66 6.92 -4.88
C SER A 124 9.00 5.51 -5.38
N ALA A 125 8.07 4.56 -5.27
CA ALA A 125 8.25 3.16 -5.65
C ALA A 125 7.87 2.91 -7.11
N ALA A 126 7.02 3.77 -7.69
CA ALA A 126 6.75 3.83 -9.12
C ALA A 126 8.06 4.05 -9.89
N HIS A 127 8.21 3.37 -11.03
CA HIS A 127 9.47 3.43 -11.78
C HIS A 127 9.79 4.90 -12.17
N PRO A 128 11.08 5.32 -12.15
CA PRO A 128 11.49 6.62 -12.68
C PRO A 128 11.04 6.85 -14.14
N GLU A 129 10.78 5.76 -14.87
CA GLU A 129 10.26 5.76 -16.24
C GLU A 129 8.76 6.10 -16.30
N GLU A 130 7.99 5.79 -15.26
CA GLU A 130 6.58 6.20 -15.11
C GLU A 130 6.43 7.67 -14.70
N LEU A 131 7.46 8.24 -14.04
CA LEU A 131 7.50 9.65 -13.61
C LEU A 131 7.95 10.62 -14.72
N GLY A 132 8.17 10.12 -15.94
CA GLY A 132 8.50 10.95 -17.08
C GLY A 132 8.70 10.12 -18.34
N THR A 133 7.64 9.98 -19.13
CA THR A 133 7.70 9.53 -20.53
C THR A 133 8.43 10.54 -21.41
N ASN A 134 8.54 11.79 -20.95
CA ASN A 134 9.24 12.89 -21.60
C ASN A 134 10.56 13.23 -20.86
N PRO A 135 11.72 13.34 -21.54
CA PRO A 135 12.99 13.79 -20.95
C PRO A 135 12.92 15.11 -20.15
N ALA A 136 12.02 16.03 -20.52
CA ALA A 136 11.76 17.29 -19.82
C ALA A 136 11.10 17.09 -18.45
N GLU A 137 10.22 16.09 -18.29
CA GLU A 137 9.62 15.76 -17.00
C GLU A 137 10.64 15.11 -16.07
N ARG A 138 11.48 14.21 -16.59
CA ARG A 138 12.63 13.68 -15.84
C ARG A 138 13.57 14.80 -15.39
N MET A 139 13.80 15.80 -16.24
CA MET A 139 14.59 16.99 -15.87
C MET A 139 13.91 17.89 -14.84
N LYS A 140 12.58 17.92 -14.77
CA LYS A 140 11.81 18.68 -13.77
C LYS A 140 11.92 18.06 -12.38
N HIS A 141 11.98 16.73 -12.30
CA HIS A 141 12.07 15.97 -11.03
C HIS A 141 13.51 15.68 -10.57
N ARG A 142 14.50 15.96 -11.42
CA ARG A 142 15.92 15.89 -11.08
C ARG A 142 16.32 17.10 -10.22
N LEU A 143 17.02 16.86 -9.12
CA LEU A 143 17.63 17.89 -8.27
C LEU A 143 18.35 18.95 -9.14
N LYS A 144 17.80 20.17 -9.21
CA LYS A 144 18.41 21.31 -9.92
C LYS A 144 19.13 22.28 -9.00
N GLN A 145 19.27 21.99 -7.71
CA GLN A 145 19.87 22.94 -6.76
C GLN A 145 21.33 22.60 -6.42
N PRO A 146 22.22 23.60 -6.36
CA PRO A 146 23.54 23.43 -5.78
C PRO A 146 23.39 23.09 -4.29
N VAL A 147 24.10 22.06 -3.85
CA VAL A 147 24.20 21.68 -2.44
C VAL A 147 24.64 22.90 -1.64
N SER A 148 23.81 23.41 -0.73
CA SER A 148 24.24 24.48 0.16
C SER A 148 25.37 23.94 1.05
N LEU A 149 26.35 24.79 1.39
CA LEU A 149 27.44 24.46 2.31
C LEU A 149 26.97 23.98 3.71
N SER A 150 25.68 24.15 4.03
CA SER A 150 25.03 23.70 5.25
C SER A 150 24.41 22.29 5.18
N GLY A 151 24.48 21.59 4.04
CA GLY A 151 23.98 20.21 3.90
C GLY A 151 22.46 20.06 3.93
N VAL A 152 21.70 21.16 3.93
CA VAL A 152 20.24 21.15 3.92
C VAL A 152 19.75 21.32 2.48
N LEU A 153 19.20 20.24 1.91
CA LEU A 153 18.56 20.27 0.60
C LEU A 153 17.21 21.01 0.69
N GLN A 154 17.10 22.20 0.10
CA GLN A 154 15.81 22.81 -0.20
C GLN A 154 15.19 22.05 -1.39
N ALA A 155 14.38 21.03 -1.09
CA ALA A 155 13.72 20.25 -2.13
C ALA A 155 12.58 21.05 -2.77
N ALA A 156 12.60 21.16 -4.11
CA ALA A 156 11.43 21.59 -4.86
C ALA A 156 10.34 20.51 -4.80
N ALA A 157 9.06 20.92 -4.88
CA ALA A 157 7.94 19.97 -4.95
C ALA A 157 8.13 18.98 -6.12
N GLY A 158 8.03 17.70 -5.83
CA GLY A 158 8.23 16.59 -6.76
C GLY A 158 9.67 16.08 -6.90
N THR A 159 10.62 16.51 -6.05
CA THR A 159 12.02 16.06 -6.15
C THR A 159 12.21 14.70 -5.45
N PHE A 160 12.74 13.72 -6.19
CA PHE A 160 13.06 12.38 -5.71
C PHE A 160 14.56 12.23 -5.40
N VAL A 161 14.89 11.65 -4.24
CA VAL A 161 16.27 11.31 -3.87
C VAL A 161 16.32 9.90 -3.30
N SER A 162 16.85 8.98 -4.12
CA SER A 162 17.31 7.60 -3.83
C SER A 162 16.39 6.67 -3.05
N ASP A 163 16.18 5.46 -3.57
CA ASP A 163 15.59 4.35 -2.81
C ASP A 163 16.64 3.74 -1.86
N HIS A 164 16.38 3.75 -0.55
CA HIS A 164 17.19 3.05 0.43
C HIS A 164 16.43 1.87 1.00
N LEU A 165 17.03 0.67 0.91
CA LEU A 165 16.49 -0.55 1.48
C LEU A 165 17.37 -1.02 2.63
N SER A 166 16.77 -1.13 3.80
CA SER A 166 17.39 -1.75 4.97
C SER A 166 16.75 -3.11 5.20
N ALA A 167 17.52 -4.18 4.99
CA ALA A 167 17.04 -5.56 5.12
C ALA A 167 17.47 -6.15 6.48
N TYR A 168 16.51 -6.72 7.21
CA TYR A 168 16.67 -7.34 8.52
C TYR A 168 16.04 -8.74 8.54
N ASP A 169 16.38 -9.58 9.52
CA ASP A 169 15.93 -10.99 9.56
C ASP A 169 14.42 -11.21 9.41
N SER A 170 13.60 -10.30 9.91
CA SER A 170 12.13 -10.42 9.91
C SER A 170 11.41 -9.30 9.17
N LYS A 171 12.16 -8.36 8.56
CA LYS A 171 11.55 -7.20 7.90
C LYS A 171 12.44 -6.54 6.87
N LEU A 172 11.80 -5.92 5.89
CA LEU A 172 12.43 -5.00 4.95
C LEU A 172 11.88 -3.60 5.17
N VAL A 173 12.75 -2.63 5.40
CA VAL A 173 12.36 -1.22 5.49
C VAL A 173 12.73 -0.54 4.18
N TYR A 174 11.73 0.04 3.53
CA TYR A 174 11.88 0.86 2.34
C TYR A 174 11.79 2.32 2.76
N ASN A 175 12.84 3.10 2.48
CA ASN A 175 12.87 4.53 2.68
C ASN A 175 13.10 5.24 1.35
N ALA A 176 12.43 6.36 1.17
CA ALA A 176 12.63 7.26 0.04
C ALA A 176 12.50 8.72 0.49
N THR A 177 12.95 9.65 -0.34
CA THR A 177 12.68 11.08 -0.13
C THR A 177 11.59 11.54 -1.09
N TYR A 178 10.51 12.09 -0.56
CA TYR A 178 9.39 12.66 -1.31
C TYR A 178 9.16 14.11 -0.85
N ASN A 179 9.24 15.08 -1.77
CA ASN A 179 9.12 16.51 -1.46
C ASN A 179 10.08 16.99 -0.35
N GLY A 180 11.29 16.41 -0.27
CA GLY A 180 12.28 16.72 0.77
C GLY A 180 11.99 16.11 2.14
N VAL A 181 10.91 15.33 2.27
CA VAL A 181 10.57 14.59 3.48
C VAL A 181 10.96 13.13 3.28
N MET A 182 11.64 12.55 4.27
CA MET A 182 11.90 11.12 4.28
C MET A 182 10.58 10.39 4.59
N VAL A 183 10.20 9.50 3.69
CA VAL A 183 9.02 8.64 3.81
C VAL A 183 9.48 7.19 3.83
N GLY A 184 8.81 6.35 4.60
CA GLY A 184 9.19 4.94 4.67
C GLY A 184 8.06 4.02 5.07
N TYR A 185 8.15 2.78 4.61
CA TYR A 185 7.25 1.72 5.08
C TYR A 185 8.03 0.45 5.35
N GLU A 186 7.39 -0.40 6.13
CA GLU A 186 7.92 -1.69 6.54
C GLU A 186 7.14 -2.81 5.85
N LEU A 187 7.87 -3.74 5.25
CA LEU A 187 7.37 -5.03 4.80
C LEU A 187 7.74 -6.08 5.85
N SER A 188 6.76 -6.53 6.64
CA SER A 188 6.92 -7.44 7.77
C SER A 188 5.62 -8.17 8.11
N GLU A 189 5.72 -9.24 8.91
CA GLU A 189 4.54 -10.00 9.38
C GLU A 189 3.54 -9.13 10.14
N PRO A 190 3.92 -8.29 11.13
CA PRO A 190 2.96 -7.43 11.81
C PRO A 190 2.17 -6.50 10.88
N LYS A 191 2.80 -6.03 9.80
CA LYS A 191 2.15 -5.17 8.78
C LYS A 191 1.19 -5.98 7.91
N ALA A 192 1.55 -7.20 7.53
CA ALA A 192 0.66 -8.12 6.83
C ALA A 192 -0.58 -8.46 7.69
N ASP A 193 -0.38 -8.75 8.98
CA ASP A 193 -1.46 -9.02 9.92
C ASP A 193 -2.34 -7.79 10.18
N ALA A 194 -1.77 -6.59 10.15
CA ALA A 194 -2.56 -5.35 10.19
C ALA A 194 -3.46 -5.19 8.95
N LEU A 195 -2.96 -5.50 7.75
CA LEU A 195 -3.78 -5.50 6.53
C LEU A 195 -4.90 -6.52 6.63
N SER A 196 -4.59 -7.75 7.05
CA SER A 196 -5.56 -8.83 7.20
C SER A 196 -6.70 -8.43 8.17
N ARG A 197 -6.34 -7.90 9.35
CA ARG A 197 -7.32 -7.36 10.30
C ARG A 197 -8.12 -6.18 9.75
N ALA A 198 -7.49 -5.31 8.96
CA ALA A 198 -8.21 -4.21 8.32
C ALA A 198 -9.21 -4.72 7.28
N VAL A 199 -8.88 -5.75 6.50
CA VAL A 199 -9.83 -6.44 5.61
C VAL A 199 -11.01 -6.97 6.42
N ASP A 200 -10.76 -7.70 7.51
CA ASP A 200 -11.81 -8.25 8.36
C ASP A 200 -12.77 -7.17 8.85
N LEU A 201 -12.22 -6.06 9.37
CA LEU A 201 -13.00 -4.93 9.84
C LEU A 201 -13.81 -4.26 8.72
N TYR A 202 -13.29 -4.21 7.50
CA TYR A 202 -14.03 -3.70 6.34
C TYR A 202 -15.16 -4.65 5.92
N PHE A 203 -14.95 -5.95 5.90
CA PHE A 203 -16.04 -6.91 5.64
C PHE A 203 -17.12 -6.83 6.72
N ASN A 204 -16.71 -6.83 7.99
CA ASN A 204 -17.62 -6.66 9.14
C ASN A 204 -18.36 -5.32 9.14
N ALA A 205 -17.83 -4.29 8.46
CA ALA A 205 -18.51 -3.01 8.34
C ALA A 205 -19.78 -3.09 7.47
N PHE A 206 -19.86 -4.06 6.56
CA PHE A 206 -20.95 -4.20 5.60
C PHE A 206 -21.83 -5.43 5.86
N LEU A 207 -21.50 -6.27 6.84
CA LEU A 207 -22.39 -7.33 7.30
C LEU A 207 -23.56 -6.75 8.12
N PRO A 208 -24.76 -7.35 8.04
CA PRO A 208 -25.87 -7.00 8.91
C PRO A 208 -25.48 -7.09 10.39
N VAL A 209 -25.97 -6.14 11.20
CA VAL A 209 -25.73 -6.12 12.65
C VAL A 209 -26.14 -7.46 13.28
N GLY A 210 -25.17 -8.20 13.83
CA GLY A 210 -25.37 -9.52 14.44
C GLY A 210 -24.77 -10.69 13.65
N GLN A 211 -24.21 -10.45 12.47
CA GLN A 211 -23.41 -11.44 11.73
C GLN A 211 -21.92 -11.09 11.80
N GLU A 212 -21.07 -12.04 12.19
CA GLU A 212 -19.61 -11.91 12.15
C GLU A 212 -19.06 -12.65 10.89
N ALA A 213 -18.08 -12.04 10.21
CA ALA A 213 -17.44 -12.58 9.00
C ALA A 213 -16.43 -13.71 9.27
#